data_AF-A0A1F5YPA3-F1
#
_entry.id   AF-A0A1F5YPA3-F1
#
_cell.length_a   1.000
_cell.length_b   1.000
_cell.length_c   1.000
_cell.angle_alpha   90.00
_cell.angle_beta   90.00
_cell.angle_gamma   90.00
#
_symmetry.space_group_name_H-M   'P 1'
#
loop_
_entity.id
_entity.type
_entity.pdbx_description
1 polymer ?
#
loop_
_entity_poly.entity_id
_entity_poly.type
_entity_poly.pdbx_seq_one_letter_code
_entity_poly.pdbx_strand_id
1 'polypeptide(L)' 'MVRIQSKTRHQPKNCMFCDSKTEPHFREISVLEKYMTERGKIVGRNRSGLCSRHQRSLTREIKRARYIALLPYVVRI' A
#
# COMPACT_ATOMS: atom_id res chain seq x y z
N MET A 1 28.45 2.30 12.94
CA MET A 1 27.80 1.14 12.30
C MET A 1 26.79 0.53 13.27
N VAL A 2 25.53 0.99 13.30
CA VAL A 2 24.50 0.32 14.11
C VAL A 2 23.85 -0.77 13.25
N ARG A 3 24.24 -2.02 13.49
CA ARG A 3 23.52 -3.20 12.98
C ARG A 3 22.15 -3.25 13.67
N ILE A 4 21.15 -2.61 13.09
CA ILE A 4 19.75 -2.79 13.50
C ILE A 4 19.37 -4.20 13.02
N GLN A 5 19.51 -5.18 13.91
CA GLN A 5 19.03 -6.54 13.72
C GLN A 5 17.50 -6.48 13.64
N SER A 6 16.93 -6.42 12.43
CA SER A 6 15.48 -6.43 12.28
C SER A 6 14.97 -7.86 12.46
N LYS A 7 14.39 -8.11 13.64
CA LYS A 7 13.62 -9.29 14.03
C LYS A 7 12.90 -9.94 12.84
N THR A 8 13.01 -11.26 12.78
CA THR A 8 12.41 -12.18 11.82
C THR A 8 11.05 -11.66 11.33
N ARG A 9 10.99 -11.26 10.05
CA ARG A 9 9.76 -10.80 9.43
C ARG A 9 8.85 -12.01 9.32
N HIS A 10 7.94 -12.19 10.27
CA HIS A 10 6.74 -12.99 10.09
C HIS A 10 6.00 -12.39 8.88
N GLN A 11 6.31 -12.89 7.69
CA GLN A 11 5.54 -12.55 6.51
C GLN A 11 4.22 -13.30 6.66
N PRO A 12 3.06 -12.62 6.59
CA PRO A 12 1.80 -13.34 6.47
C PRO A 12 1.93 -14.26 5.27
N LYS A 13 1.61 -15.55 5.48
CA LYS A 13 1.87 -16.63 4.51
C LYS A 13 1.31 -16.28 3.13
N ASN A 14 0.13 -15.66 3.10
CA ASN A 14 -0.45 -15.10 1.89
C ASN A 14 -0.98 -13.69 2.15
N CYS A 15 -0.86 -12.83 1.13
CA CYS A 15 -1.41 -11.49 1.16
C CYS A 15 -2.79 -11.46 0.49
N MET A 16 -3.66 -10.53 0.87
CA MET A 16 -5.02 -10.40 0.30
C MET A 16 -5.03 -10.47 -1.24
N PHE A 17 -4.16 -9.70 -1.90
CA PHE A 17 -3.99 -9.71 -3.36
C PHE A 17 -3.42 -11.02 -3.93
N CYS A 18 -2.61 -11.72 -3.13
CA CYS A 18 -2.04 -13.02 -3.50
C CYS A 18 -3.14 -14.09 -3.49
N ASP A 19 -4.01 -14.05 -2.49
CA ASP A 19 -5.12 -15.00 -2.33
C ASP A 19 -6.21 -14.79 -3.40
N SER A 20 -6.57 -13.53 -3.64
CA SER A 20 -7.55 -13.18 -4.68
C SER A 20 -7.00 -13.27 -6.10
N LYS A 21 -5.68 -13.50 -6.29
CA LYS A 21 -4.97 -13.43 -7.58
C LYS A 21 -5.26 -12.14 -8.36
N THR A 22 -5.49 -11.04 -7.65
CA THR A 22 -5.74 -9.72 -8.23
C THR A 22 -4.55 -8.80 -7.96
N GLU A 23 -4.33 -7.85 -8.86
CA GLU A 23 -3.30 -6.83 -8.70
C GLU A 23 -3.96 -5.48 -8.39
N PRO A 24 -3.34 -4.63 -7.54
CA PRO A 24 -3.84 -3.29 -7.33
C PRO A 24 -3.79 -2.49 -8.63
N HIS A 25 -4.84 -1.72 -8.93
CA HIS A 25 -4.94 -0.90 -10.14
C HIS A 25 -5.46 0.51 -9.83
N PHE A 26 -4.91 1.53 -10.50
CA PHE A 26 -5.23 2.95 -10.23
C PHE A 26 -6.71 3.34 -10.42
N ARG A 27 -7.49 2.55 -11.16
CA ARG A 27 -8.92 2.80 -11.40
C ARG A 27 -9.81 2.36 -10.23
N GLU A 28 -9.33 1.45 -9.37
CA GLU A 28 -10.10 0.89 -8.27
C GLU A 28 -9.92 1.72 -6.99
N ILE A 29 -10.55 2.90 -6.96
CA ILE A 29 -10.36 3.90 -5.90
C ILE A 29 -10.69 3.32 -4.52
N SER A 30 -11.81 2.57 -4.40
CA SER A 30 -12.26 1.97 -3.14
C SER A 30 -11.26 0.98 -2.53
N VAL A 31 -10.42 0.35 -3.36
CA VAL A 31 -9.37 -0.55 -2.89
C VAL A 31 -8.17 0.26 -2.41
N LEU A 32 -7.78 1.30 -3.15
CA LEU A 32 -6.63 2.14 -2.84
C LEU A 32 -6.83 3.00 -1.59
N GLU A 33 -8.04 3.52 -1.37
CA GLU A 33 -8.39 4.33 -0.20
C GLU A 33 -8.18 3.56 1.11
N LYS A 34 -8.47 2.25 1.14
CA LYS A 34 -8.23 1.39 2.31
C LYS A 34 -6.77 1.32 2.73
N TYR A 35 -5.84 1.58 1.80
CA TYR A 35 -4.40 1.60 2.05
C TYR A 35 -3.84 3.03 2.21
N MET A 36 -4.72 4.01 2.38
CA MET A 36 -4.38 5.37 2.73
C MET A 36 -4.83 5.68 4.16
N THR A 37 -4.10 6.58 4.80
CA THR A 37 -4.51 7.19 6.06
C THR A 37 -5.50 8.31 5.79
N GLU A 38 -6.26 8.72 6.79
CA GLU A 38 -7.20 9.85 6.72
C GLU A 38 -6.55 11.13 6.18
N ARG A 39 -5.28 11.38 6.52
CA ARG A 39 -4.51 12.54 6.05
C ARG A 39 -4.04 12.42 4.59
N GLY A 40 -4.33 11.31 3.91
CA GLY A 40 -3.88 11.05 2.55
C GLY A 40 -2.45 10.50 2.44
N LYS A 41 -1.82 10.04 3.53
CA LYS A 41 -0.51 9.33 3.43
C LYS A 41 -0.71 7.86 3.09
N ILE A 42 0.20 7.28 2.31
CA ILE A 42 0.20 5.84 1.98
C ILE A 42 0.60 5.04 3.22
N VAL A 43 -0.18 4.01 3.56
CA VAL A 43 0.09 3.13 4.70
C VAL A 43 1.31 2.25 4.42
N GLY A 44 2.23 2.18 5.39
CA GLY A 44 3.42 1.35 5.29
C GLY A 44 3.13 -0.14 5.39
N ARG A 45 4.04 -0.97 4.87
CA ARG A 45 3.90 -2.43 4.79
C ARG A 45 3.52 -3.10 6.12
N ASN A 46 4.05 -2.61 7.24
CA ASN A 46 3.81 -3.20 8.55
C ASN A 46 2.34 -3.13 8.98
N ARG A 47 1.59 -2.12 8.50
CA ARG A 47 0.16 -1.97 8.78
C ARG A 47 -0.73 -2.49 7.67
N SER A 48 -0.28 -2.46 6.41
CA SER A 48 -1.07 -2.95 5.28
C SER A 48 -1.16 -4.48 5.17
N GLY A 49 -0.22 -5.22 5.78
CA GLY A 49 -0.21 -6.68 5.73
C GLY A 49 0.12 -7.26 4.35
N LEU A 50 0.62 -6.45 3.41
CA LEU A 50 0.88 -6.87 2.03
C LEU A 50 2.27 -7.50 1.84
N CYS A 51 2.38 -8.37 0.83
CA CYS A 51 3.67 -8.87 0.38
C CYS A 51 4.50 -7.71 -0.21
N SER A 52 5.83 -7.86 -0.24
CA SER A 52 6.71 -6.79 -0.71
C SER A 52 6.47 -6.44 -2.19
N ARG A 53 6.10 -7.43 -3.01
CA ARG A 53 5.76 -7.25 -4.43
C ARG A 53 4.51 -6.40 -4.61
N HIS A 54 3.40 -6.77 -3.99
CA HIS A 54 2.14 -6.04 -4.12
C HIS A 54 2.18 -4.69 -3.42
N GLN A 55 2.94 -4.52 -2.33
CA GLN A 55 3.15 -3.18 -1.75
C GLN A 55 3.83 -2.23 -2.75
N ARG A 56 4.86 -2.69 -3.48
CA ARG A 56 5.51 -1.87 -4.52
C ARG A 56 4.53 -1.52 -5.65
N SER A 57 3.78 -2.50 -6.14
CA SER A 57 2.75 -2.27 -7.17
C SER A 57 1.70 -1.26 -6.70
N LEU A 58 1.12 -1.48 -5.52
CA LEU A 58 0.16 -0.60 -4.87
C LEU A 58 0.69 0.84 -4.78
N THR A 59 1.93 1.04 -4.33
CA THR A 59 2.49 2.40 -4.24
C THR A 59 2.65 3.09 -5.59
N ARG A 60 2.92 2.35 -6.67
CA ARG A 60 2.99 2.89 -8.04
C ARG A 60 1.61 3.33 -8.50
N GLU A 61 0.61 2.48 -8.27
CA GLU A 61 -0.76 2.73 -8.70
C GLU A 61 -1.42 3.87 -7.91
N ILE A 62 -1.16 3.98 -6.60
CA ILE A 62 -1.61 5.15 -5.81
C ILE A 62 -0.98 6.44 -6.35
N LYS A 63 0.32 6.43 -6.67
CA LYS A 63 0.98 7.61 -7.26
C LYS A 63 0.37 7.97 -8.63
N ARG A 64 0.05 6.97 -9.45
CA ARG A 64 -0.63 7.19 -10.73
C ARG A 64 -2.04 7.76 -10.55
N ALA A 65 -2.82 7.20 -9.63
CA ALA A 65 -4.16 7.71 -9.28
C ALA A 65 -4.11 9.18 -8.82
N ARG A 66 -3.09 9.56 -8.03
CA ARG A 66 -2.86 10.95 -7.63
C ARG A 66 -2.49 11.88 -8.78
N TYR A 67 -1.74 11.40 -9.76
CA TYR A 67 -1.39 12.18 -10.93
C TYR A 67 -2.63 12.51 -11.80
N ILE A 68 -3.60 11.60 -11.84
CA ILE A 68 -4.86 11.76 -12.59
C ILE A 68 -5.97 12.37 -11.69
N ALA A 69 -5.61 12.90 -10.51
CA ALA A 69 -6.53 13.52 -9.56
C ALA A 69 -7.65 12.62 -9.01
N LEU A 70 -7.52 11.29 -9.09
CA LEU A 70 -8.47 10.34 -8.47
C LEU A 70 -8.30 10.25 -6.95
N LEU A 71 -7.10 10.51 -6.45
CA LEU A 71 -6.78 10.47 -5.02
C LEU A 71 -6.05 11.75 -4.60
N PRO A 72 -6.33 12.29 -3.39
CA PRO A 72 -5.63 13.46 -2.89
C PRO A 72 -4.21 13.14 -2.39
N TYR A 73 -3.32 14.13 -2.48
CA TYR A 73 -2.00 14.08 -1.83
C TYR A 73 -2.09 14.39 -0.34
N VAL A 74 -2.94 15.35 0.01
CA VAL A 74 -3.19 15.82 1.37
C VAL A 74 -4.68 16.08 1.49
N VAL A 75 -5.30 15.52 2.51
CA VAL A 75 -6.67 15.87 2.88
C VAL A 75 -6.59 17.01 3.89
N ARG A 76 -7.30 18.10 3.63
CA ARG A 76 -7.46 19.18 4.61
C ARG A 76 -8.56 18.73 5.58
N ILE A 77 -8.15 18.27 6.75
CA ILE A 77 -9.01 17.93 7.89
C ILE A 77 -8.89 19.07 8.88
#